data_AF-A5JSS6-F1
#
_entry.id   AF-A5JSS6-F1
#
_cell.length_a   1.000
_cell.length_b   1.000
_cell.length_c   1.000
_cell.angle_alpha   90.00
_cell.angle_beta   90.00
_cell.angle_gamma   90.00
#
_symmetry.space_group_name_H-M   'P 1'
#
loop_
_entity.id
_entity.type
_entity.pdbx_description
1 polymer ?
#
loop_
_entity_poly.entity_id
_entity_poly.type
_entity_poly.pdbx_seq_one_letter_code
_entity_poly.pdbx_strand_id
1 'polypeptide(L)'
;EGGCGFCNQDRRPLPGGQPPPRVLLAVFVEQPTPFLPRFLQRLLLLDYPPDRVTLFLHNNEVYHEPHIDDSWPQLQDHFSAVKLVGPEEALTPGEARDMAMDICRQDPKCEFYFSLDADTVITNPQTLRILIEANRKVIAPMLSRHGKLWSNFWGALSPDEYYARSEDYVELVQRKRVGVWNVPYISQAYVIRGETLRTELPQREVFSGSDTDPDM
;
A
#
# COMPACT_ATOMS: atom_id res chain seq x y z
N GLU A 1 8.89 22.37 20.66
CA GLU A 1 8.72 23.51 19.73
C GLU A 1 9.10 23.20 18.27
N GLY A 2 10.09 22.34 17.98
CA GLY A 2 10.56 22.11 16.59
C GLY A 2 9.84 21.06 15.73
N GLY A 3 8.81 20.37 16.24
CA GLY A 3 8.17 19.27 15.50
C GLY A 3 9.11 18.09 15.22
N CYS A 4 8.82 17.30 14.19
CA CYS A 4 9.65 16.15 13.84
C CYS A 4 10.93 16.58 13.09
N GLY A 5 12.09 16.09 13.56
CA GLY A 5 13.40 16.51 13.06
C GLY A 5 13.85 15.84 11.75
N PHE A 6 13.35 14.63 11.44
CA PHE A 6 13.84 13.81 10.32
C PHE A 6 12.83 13.63 9.16
N CYS A 7 11.57 14.02 9.34
CA CYS A 7 10.52 13.85 8.33
C CYS A 7 10.76 14.66 7.05
N ASN A 8 11.49 15.78 7.17
CA ASN A 8 11.94 16.57 6.01
C ASN A 8 13.42 16.35 5.68
N GLN A 9 14.17 15.61 6.50
CA GLN A 9 15.56 15.27 6.21
C GLN A 9 15.58 14.14 5.17
N ASP A 10 16.51 14.26 4.22
CA ASP A 10 16.71 13.35 3.10
C ASP A 10 15.48 13.15 2.19
N ARG A 11 14.55 14.11 2.19
CA ARG A 11 13.46 14.12 1.20
C ARG A 11 14.07 14.16 -0.20
N ARG A 12 13.62 13.25 -1.05
CA ARG A 12 14.00 13.19 -2.46
C ARG A 12 12.86 13.82 -3.27
N PRO A 13 12.87 15.16 -3.50
CA PRO A 13 11.82 15.78 -4.30
C PRO A 13 11.82 15.15 -5.69
N LEU A 14 10.63 14.85 -6.21
CA LEU A 14 10.50 14.41 -7.60
C LEU A 14 10.74 15.63 -8.49
N PRO A 15 11.82 15.67 -9.30
CA PRO A 15 12.18 16.87 -10.03
C PRO A 15 11.10 17.18 -11.07
N GLY A 16 10.61 18.42 -11.05
CA GLY A 16 9.72 18.92 -12.10
C GLY A 16 10.42 18.82 -13.46
N GLY A 17 9.83 18.09 -14.40
CA GLY A 17 10.37 17.91 -15.76
C GLY A 17 11.18 16.63 -16.00
N GLN A 18 11.41 15.79 -14.99
CA GLN A 18 11.90 14.42 -15.19
C GLN A 18 10.78 13.41 -14.90
N PRO A 19 10.74 12.26 -15.59
CA PRO A 19 9.72 11.26 -15.34
C PRO A 19 9.93 10.66 -13.93
N PRO A 20 8.91 10.65 -13.05
CA PRO A 20 9.03 10.13 -11.69
C PRO A 20 9.23 8.61 -11.70
N PRO A 21 9.70 7.95 -10.63
CA PRO A 21 10.01 6.52 -10.63
C PRO A 21 8.90 5.60 -11.14
N ARG A 22 9.23 4.44 -11.71
CA ARG A 22 8.19 3.46 -12.09
C ARG A 22 7.67 2.73 -10.85
N VAL A 23 6.35 2.52 -10.80
CA VAL A 23 5.66 1.93 -9.64
C VAL A 23 4.83 0.73 -10.06
N LEU A 24 4.88 -0.37 -9.31
CA LEU A 24 3.85 -1.40 -9.34
C LEU A 24 2.82 -1.07 -8.26
N LEU A 25 1.61 -0.71 -8.67
CA LEU A 25 0.45 -0.55 -7.78
C LEU A 25 -0.26 -1.90 -7.68
N ALA A 26 -0.25 -2.51 -6.51
CA ALA A 26 -0.93 -3.77 -6.23
C ALA A 26 -2.18 -3.52 -5.37
N VAL A 27 -3.34 -3.81 -5.93
CA VAL A 27 -4.66 -3.66 -5.31
C VAL A 27 -5.17 -5.03 -4.86
N PHE A 28 -5.69 -5.09 -3.64
CA PHE A 28 -6.17 -6.32 -3.01
C PHE A 28 -7.63 -6.18 -2.57
N VAL A 29 -8.51 -7.04 -3.12
CA VAL A 29 -9.93 -7.14 -2.78
C VAL A 29 -10.17 -8.52 -2.13
N GLU A 30 -9.84 -8.64 -0.85
CA GLU A 30 -9.80 -9.93 -0.14
C GLU A 30 -11.10 -10.27 0.63
N GLN A 31 -12.05 -9.33 0.65
CA GLN A 31 -13.34 -9.47 1.33
C GLN A 31 -14.39 -8.54 0.69
N PRO A 32 -15.70 -8.82 0.85
CA PRO A 32 -16.75 -7.95 0.33
C PRO A 32 -16.64 -6.54 0.92
N THR A 33 -16.21 -5.60 0.10
CA THR A 33 -15.86 -4.24 0.50
C THR A 33 -16.88 -3.23 -0.05
N PRO A 34 -17.52 -2.44 0.83
CA PRO A 34 -18.45 -1.40 0.40
C PRO A 34 -17.81 -0.38 -0.54
N PHE A 35 -18.58 0.11 -1.51
CA PHE A 35 -18.17 1.18 -2.42
C PHE A 35 -16.96 0.86 -3.31
N LEU A 36 -16.69 -0.42 -3.60
CA LEU A 36 -15.61 -0.82 -4.52
C LEU A 36 -15.62 -0.07 -5.88
N PRO A 37 -16.78 0.16 -6.55
CA PRO A 37 -16.78 0.96 -7.78
C PRO A 37 -16.18 2.35 -7.59
N ARG A 38 -16.42 2.99 -6.43
CA ARG A 38 -15.86 4.29 -6.10
C ARG A 38 -14.37 4.21 -5.77
N PHE A 39 -13.92 3.10 -5.19
CA PHE A 39 -12.50 2.83 -4.98
C PHE A 39 -11.77 2.71 -6.33
N LEU A 40 -12.28 1.88 -7.25
CA LEU A 40 -11.68 1.67 -8.58
C LEU A 40 -11.61 2.98 -9.37
N GLN A 41 -12.66 3.80 -9.33
CA GLN A 41 -12.67 5.13 -9.95
C GLN A 41 -11.64 6.09 -9.33
N ARG A 42 -11.30 5.96 -8.04
CA ARG A 42 -10.26 6.78 -7.40
C ARG A 42 -8.86 6.42 -7.87
N LEU A 43 -8.62 5.20 -8.34
CA LEU A 43 -7.31 4.81 -8.86
C LEU A 43 -6.92 5.69 -10.06
N LEU A 44 -7.90 6.06 -10.89
CA LEU A 44 -7.75 6.95 -12.05
C LEU A 44 -7.46 8.42 -11.67
N LEU A 45 -7.64 8.77 -10.39
CA LEU A 45 -7.51 10.13 -9.86
C LEU A 45 -6.23 10.33 -9.03
N LEU A 46 -5.37 9.32 -8.93
CA LEU A 46 -4.07 9.46 -8.28
C LEU A 46 -3.24 10.47 -9.09
N ASP A 47 -2.67 11.47 -8.41
CA ASP A 47 -1.75 12.43 -9.03
C ASP A 47 -0.38 11.77 -9.16
N TYR A 48 -0.26 10.87 -10.14
CA TYR A 48 0.98 10.23 -10.56
C TYR A 48 0.86 9.87 -12.05
N PRO A 49 1.92 10.05 -12.88
CA PRO A 49 1.82 9.76 -14.31
C PRO A 49 1.48 8.27 -14.54
N PRO A 50 0.35 7.94 -15.16
CA PRO A 50 -0.14 6.57 -15.19
C PRO A 50 0.64 5.68 -16.16
N ASP A 51 1.36 6.27 -17.12
CA ASP A 51 2.38 5.62 -17.96
C ASP A 51 3.60 5.11 -17.16
N ARG A 52 3.75 5.57 -15.90
CA ARG A 52 4.78 5.13 -14.96
C ARG A 52 4.24 4.14 -13.93
N VAL A 53 2.97 3.75 -14.01
CA VAL A 53 2.33 2.82 -13.07
C VAL A 53 1.90 1.55 -13.80
N THR A 54 2.30 0.40 -13.27
CA THR A 54 1.72 -0.91 -13.63
C THR A 54 0.70 -1.27 -12.56
N LEU A 55 -0.49 -1.69 -12.94
CA LEU A 55 -1.53 -2.15 -12.02
C LEU A 55 -1.52 -3.69 -11.92
N PHE A 56 -1.48 -4.20 -10.70
CA PHE A 56 -1.87 -5.56 -10.36
C PHE A 56 -3.13 -5.47 -9.51
N LEU A 57 -4.16 -6.24 -9.82
CA LEU A 57 -5.39 -6.32 -9.04
C LEU A 57 -5.69 -7.79 -8.74
N HIS A 58 -5.73 -8.13 -7.45
CA HIS A 58 -6.25 -9.40 -6.99
C HIS A 58 -7.67 -9.20 -6.46
N ASN A 59 -8.59 -10.05 -6.90
CA ASN A 59 -9.94 -10.12 -6.40
C ASN A 59 -10.25 -11.53 -5.94
N ASN A 60 -10.52 -11.68 -4.65
CA ASN A 60 -10.93 -12.95 -4.06
C ASN A 60 -12.46 -13.13 -4.04
N GLU A 61 -13.21 -12.08 -4.38
CA GLU A 61 -14.66 -12.04 -4.20
C GLU A 61 -15.43 -12.12 -5.52
N VAL A 62 -16.15 -13.22 -5.74
CA VAL A 62 -17.06 -13.38 -6.89
C VAL A 62 -18.10 -12.25 -6.91
N TYR A 63 -18.52 -11.76 -5.73
CA TYR A 63 -19.39 -10.59 -5.60
C TYR A 63 -18.84 -9.32 -6.27
N HIS A 64 -17.52 -9.20 -6.37
CA HIS A 64 -16.84 -8.04 -6.94
C HIS A 64 -16.46 -8.17 -8.41
N GLU A 65 -16.60 -9.33 -9.04
CA GLU A 65 -16.32 -9.51 -10.47
C GLU A 65 -17.07 -8.49 -11.36
N PRO A 66 -18.39 -8.27 -11.22
CA PRO A 66 -19.09 -7.32 -12.09
C PRO A 66 -18.58 -5.87 -11.93
N HIS A 67 -18.19 -5.50 -10.71
CA HIS A 67 -17.66 -4.16 -10.44
C HIS A 67 -16.28 -3.93 -11.08
N ILE A 68 -15.47 -5.00 -11.13
CA ILE A 68 -14.15 -4.99 -11.77
C ILE A 68 -14.33 -4.96 -13.28
N ASP A 69 -15.19 -5.80 -13.85
CA ASP A 69 -15.48 -5.84 -15.28
C ASP A 69 -15.93 -4.48 -15.82
N ASP A 70 -16.83 -3.79 -15.09
CA ASP A 70 -17.30 -2.45 -15.45
C ASP A 70 -16.16 -1.40 -15.47
N SER A 71 -15.17 -1.55 -14.59
CA SER A 71 -14.06 -0.60 -14.45
C SER A 71 -12.84 -0.96 -15.31
N TRP A 72 -12.70 -2.23 -15.68
CA TRP A 72 -11.49 -2.78 -16.29
C TRP A 72 -11.06 -2.09 -17.59
N PRO A 73 -11.98 -1.75 -18.53
CA PRO A 73 -11.59 -1.04 -19.76
C PRO A 73 -10.92 0.32 -19.47
N GLN A 74 -11.41 1.06 -18.47
CA GLN A 74 -10.83 2.35 -18.08
C GLN A 74 -9.46 2.17 -17.42
N LEU A 75 -9.30 1.14 -16.59
CA LEU A 75 -8.02 0.82 -15.95
C LEU A 75 -6.96 0.38 -16.98
N GLN A 76 -7.37 -0.41 -17.96
CA GLN A 76 -6.54 -0.86 -19.08
C GLN A 76 -6.03 0.30 -19.96
N ASP A 77 -6.89 1.26 -20.27
CA ASP A 77 -6.52 2.44 -21.07
C ASP A 77 -5.67 3.44 -20.28
N HIS A 78 -5.86 3.51 -18.96
CA HIS A 78 -5.19 4.48 -18.10
C HIS A 78 -3.74 4.09 -17.76
N PHE A 79 -3.51 2.87 -17.25
CA PHE A 79 -2.22 2.45 -16.72
C PHE A 79 -1.28 1.86 -17.77
N SER A 80 0.04 1.89 -17.52
CA SER A 80 1.04 1.40 -18.47
C SER A 80 0.93 -0.08 -18.82
N ALA A 81 0.47 -0.88 -17.87
CA ALA A 81 0.12 -2.28 -18.01
C ALA A 81 -0.79 -2.66 -16.84
N VAL A 82 -1.66 -3.65 -17.05
CA VAL A 82 -2.55 -4.16 -15.99
C VAL A 82 -2.54 -5.68 -15.95
N LYS A 83 -2.71 -6.27 -14.76
CA LYS A 83 -2.91 -7.70 -14.54
C LYS A 83 -4.03 -7.90 -13.52
N LEU A 84 -5.06 -8.67 -13.89
CA LEU A 84 -6.12 -9.13 -13.01
C LEU A 84 -5.83 -10.57 -12.62
N VAL A 85 -6.04 -10.90 -11.35
CA VAL A 85 -6.11 -12.27 -10.83
C VAL A 85 -7.45 -12.39 -10.11
N GLY A 86 -8.34 -13.19 -10.66
CA GLY A 86 -9.71 -13.35 -10.14
C GLY A 86 -9.85 -14.52 -9.16
N PRO A 87 -11.07 -14.70 -8.62
CA PRO A 87 -11.35 -15.73 -7.61
C PRO A 87 -11.14 -17.16 -8.12
N GLU A 88 -11.17 -17.37 -9.44
CA GLU A 88 -10.97 -18.67 -10.10
C GLU A 88 -9.59 -19.29 -9.87
N GLU A 89 -8.58 -18.47 -9.57
CA GLU A 89 -7.22 -18.92 -9.28
C GLU A 89 -7.07 -19.45 -7.84
N ALA A 90 -8.08 -19.22 -6.98
CA ALA A 90 -8.17 -19.72 -5.61
C ALA A 90 -6.92 -19.45 -4.75
N LEU A 91 -6.29 -18.28 -4.94
CA LEU A 91 -5.17 -17.85 -4.13
C LEU A 91 -5.65 -17.41 -2.74
N THR A 92 -4.90 -17.78 -1.71
CA THR A 92 -5.05 -17.15 -0.41
C THR A 92 -4.59 -15.68 -0.46
N PRO A 93 -5.06 -14.82 0.47
CA PRO A 93 -4.57 -13.43 0.53
C PRO A 93 -3.04 -13.33 0.63
N GLY A 94 -2.40 -14.26 1.36
CA GLY A 94 -0.95 -14.31 1.49
C GLY A 94 -0.26 -14.61 0.15
N GLU A 95 -0.70 -15.63 -0.57
CA GLU A 95 -0.15 -16.00 -1.88
C GLU A 95 -0.32 -14.89 -2.93
N ALA A 96 -1.48 -14.20 -2.94
CA ALA A 96 -1.71 -13.08 -3.83
C ALA A 96 -0.78 -11.90 -3.55
N ARG A 97 -0.54 -11.58 -2.27
CA ARG A 97 0.39 -10.52 -1.84
C ARG A 97 1.84 -10.89 -2.18
N ASP A 98 2.24 -12.13 -1.91
CA ASP A 98 3.56 -12.66 -2.26
C ASP A 98 3.78 -12.60 -3.79
N MET A 99 2.78 -13.01 -4.59
CA MET A 99 2.83 -12.92 -6.04
C MET A 99 3.03 -11.48 -6.53
N ALA A 100 2.24 -10.54 -6.02
CA ALA A 100 2.33 -9.13 -6.41
C ALA A 100 3.68 -8.51 -6.04
N MET A 101 4.18 -8.81 -4.84
CA MET A 101 5.49 -8.35 -4.38
C MET A 101 6.61 -8.95 -5.24
N ASP A 102 6.50 -10.22 -5.62
CA ASP A 102 7.50 -10.90 -6.44
C ASP A 102 7.52 -10.39 -7.89
N ILE A 103 6.38 -9.96 -8.44
CA ILE A 103 6.33 -9.28 -9.76
C ILE A 103 7.22 -8.03 -9.74
N CYS A 104 7.13 -7.18 -8.70
CA CYS A 104 8.02 -6.01 -8.58
C CYS A 104 9.47 -6.42 -8.29
N ARG A 105 9.68 -7.45 -7.47
CA ARG A 105 11.02 -7.95 -7.13
C ARG A 105 11.77 -8.39 -8.38
N GLN A 106 11.13 -9.15 -9.27
CA GLN A 106 11.73 -9.72 -10.47
C GLN A 106 11.95 -8.69 -11.59
N ASP A 107 11.17 -7.59 -11.63
CA ASP A 107 11.36 -6.53 -12.62
C ASP A 107 12.37 -5.47 -12.13
N PRO A 108 13.58 -5.38 -12.71
CA PRO A 108 14.55 -4.34 -12.33
C PRO A 108 14.06 -2.92 -12.67
N LYS A 109 13.04 -2.77 -13.52
CA LYS A 109 12.42 -1.47 -13.82
C LYS A 109 11.40 -1.06 -12.74
N CYS A 110 10.95 -1.97 -11.87
CA CYS A 110 10.10 -1.61 -10.74
C CYS A 110 10.93 -0.95 -9.63
N GLU A 111 10.80 0.37 -9.49
CA GLU A 111 11.53 1.16 -8.48
C GLU A 111 10.79 1.19 -7.15
N PHE A 112 9.45 1.17 -7.17
CA PHE A 112 8.61 1.11 -5.98
C PHE A 112 7.44 0.14 -6.14
N TYR A 113 7.12 -0.57 -5.07
CA TYR A 113 5.92 -1.36 -4.90
C TYR A 113 4.95 -0.60 -4.00
N PHE A 114 3.72 -0.35 -4.44
CA PHE A 114 2.68 0.28 -3.65
C PHE A 114 1.52 -0.71 -3.46
N SER A 115 1.39 -1.26 -2.25
CA SER A 115 0.25 -2.09 -1.87
C SER A 115 -0.90 -1.21 -1.37
N LEU A 116 -2.12 -1.52 -1.82
CA LEU A 116 -3.33 -0.79 -1.45
C LEU A 116 -4.54 -1.75 -1.35
N ASP A 117 -5.10 -1.88 -0.16
CA ASP A 117 -6.29 -2.70 0.08
C ASP A 117 -7.58 -1.94 -0.24
N ALA A 118 -8.61 -2.66 -0.68
CA ALA A 118 -9.88 -2.08 -1.13
C ALA A 118 -10.66 -1.31 -0.06
N ASP A 119 -10.40 -1.60 1.22
CA ASP A 119 -11.05 -0.95 2.36
C ASP A 119 -10.40 0.41 2.73
N THR A 120 -9.38 0.82 1.96
CA THR A 120 -8.75 2.13 2.10
C THR A 120 -9.43 3.19 1.24
N VAL A 121 -9.55 4.40 1.78
CA VAL A 121 -10.04 5.57 1.03
C VAL A 121 -8.96 6.63 1.00
N ILE A 122 -8.19 6.64 -0.08
CA ILE A 122 -7.22 7.71 -0.35
C ILE A 122 -7.98 8.98 -0.77
N THR A 123 -7.99 9.97 0.12
CA THR A 123 -8.61 11.28 -0.11
C THR A 123 -7.61 12.30 -0.66
N ASN A 124 -6.31 12.12 -0.38
CA ASN A 124 -5.25 12.95 -0.92
C ASN A 124 -4.67 12.30 -2.19
N PRO A 125 -4.91 12.84 -3.40
CA PRO A 125 -4.43 12.24 -4.65
C PRO A 125 -2.89 12.23 -4.76
N GLN A 126 -2.18 13.05 -3.98
CA GLN A 126 -0.71 13.13 -3.98
C GLN A 126 -0.04 12.09 -3.07
N THR A 127 -0.80 11.18 -2.46
CA THR A 127 -0.28 10.23 -1.46
C THR A 127 0.94 9.46 -1.98
N LEU A 128 0.89 8.89 -3.18
CA LEU A 128 2.01 8.14 -3.74
C LEU A 128 3.29 8.99 -3.90
N ARG A 129 3.16 10.24 -4.40
CA ARG A 129 4.29 11.17 -4.51
C ARG A 129 4.89 11.47 -3.15
N ILE A 130 4.05 11.82 -2.18
CA ILE A 130 4.49 12.19 -0.82
C ILE A 130 5.28 11.05 -0.17
N LEU A 131 4.80 9.80 -0.32
CA LEU A 131 5.46 8.62 0.24
C LEU A 131 6.80 8.32 -0.45
N ILE A 132 6.88 8.45 -1.78
CA ILE A 132 8.14 8.29 -2.53
C ILE A 132 9.15 9.37 -2.14
N GLU A 133 8.71 10.63 -2.03
CA GLU A 133 9.56 11.76 -1.65
C GLU A 133 10.10 11.65 -0.22
N ALA A 134 9.40 10.93 0.66
CA ALA A 134 9.87 10.66 2.02
C ALA A 134 11.13 9.77 2.03
N ASN A 135 11.50 9.14 0.90
CA ASN A 135 12.77 8.44 0.71
C ASN A 135 13.06 7.41 1.82
N ARG A 136 12.09 6.53 2.08
CA ARG A 136 12.23 5.41 3.01
C ARG A 136 12.26 4.07 2.27
N LYS A 137 12.73 3.03 2.96
CA LYS A 137 12.71 1.65 2.45
C LYS A 137 11.28 1.11 2.43
N VAL A 138 10.53 1.36 3.51
CA VAL A 138 9.12 1.04 3.69
C VAL A 138 8.45 2.24 4.38
N ILE A 139 7.27 2.65 3.93
CA ILE A 139 6.49 3.72 4.55
C ILE A 139 4.99 3.57 4.25
N ALA A 140 4.14 3.82 5.26
CA ALA A 140 2.69 3.84 5.12
C ALA A 140 2.12 5.26 5.37
N PRO A 141 1.06 5.67 4.68
CA PRO A 141 0.25 6.79 5.12
C PRO A 141 -0.63 6.37 6.31
N MET A 142 -0.81 7.25 7.29
CA MET A 142 -1.74 6.98 8.38
C MET A 142 -3.19 7.14 7.93
N LEU A 143 -3.93 6.02 7.93
CA LEU A 143 -5.36 5.92 7.69
C LEU A 143 -6.08 5.60 8.99
N SER A 144 -7.27 6.15 9.20
CA SER A 144 -8.04 5.93 10.43
C SER A 144 -9.52 5.80 10.11
N ARG A 145 -10.20 4.89 10.81
CA ARG A 145 -11.65 4.75 10.70
C ARG A 145 -12.33 6.00 11.24
N HIS A 146 -13.25 6.57 10.47
CA HIS A 146 -13.90 7.83 10.79
C HIS A 146 -14.53 7.82 12.20
N GLY A 147 -14.18 8.81 13.02
CA GLY A 147 -14.69 8.97 14.39
C GLY A 147 -14.22 7.90 15.39
N LYS A 148 -13.21 7.10 15.06
CA LYS A 148 -12.66 6.03 15.93
C LYS A 148 -11.13 6.14 16.02
N LEU A 149 -10.54 5.37 16.94
CA LEU A 149 -9.09 5.27 17.10
C LEU A 149 -8.43 4.15 16.29
N TRP A 150 -9.21 3.29 15.65
CA TRP A 150 -8.69 2.21 14.79
C TRP A 150 -8.01 2.80 13.56
N SER A 151 -6.75 2.42 13.34
CA SER A 151 -5.89 2.88 12.25
C SER A 151 -5.01 1.76 11.71
N ASN A 152 -4.39 2.00 10.57
CA ASN A 152 -3.60 1.03 9.81
C ASN A 152 -2.14 0.83 10.31
N PHE A 153 -1.92 1.00 11.61
CA PHE A 153 -0.61 0.80 12.25
C PHE A 153 -0.78 0.44 13.73
N TRP A 154 0.18 -0.27 14.30
CA TRP A 154 0.29 -0.48 15.75
C TRP A 154 1.51 0.25 16.28
N GLY A 155 1.39 0.90 17.43
CA GLY A 155 2.50 1.62 18.05
C GLY A 155 3.42 0.73 18.91
N ALA A 156 2.95 -0.44 19.31
CA ALA A 156 3.68 -1.39 20.15
C ALA A 156 3.21 -2.83 19.88
N LEU A 157 4.00 -3.80 20.33
CA LEU A 157 3.66 -5.22 20.33
C LEU A 157 3.61 -5.75 21.77
N SER A 158 2.78 -6.77 22.01
CA SER A 158 2.84 -7.56 23.24
C SER A 158 4.08 -8.47 23.23
N PRO A 159 4.42 -9.14 24.35
CA PRO A 159 5.50 -10.13 24.37
C PRO A 159 5.30 -11.30 23.38
N ASP A 160 4.05 -11.55 22.99
CA ASP A 160 3.65 -12.61 22.06
C ASP A 160 3.51 -12.08 20.61
N GLU A 161 4.02 -10.87 20.33
CA GLU A 161 4.01 -10.22 19.00
C GLU A 161 2.62 -9.79 18.46
N TYR A 162 1.60 -9.80 19.31
CA TYR A 162 0.26 -9.28 19.01
C TYR A 162 0.11 -7.78 19.29
N TYR A 163 -1.04 -7.21 18.92
CA TYR A 163 -1.38 -5.81 19.20
C TYR A 163 -1.13 -5.39 20.65
N ALA A 164 -0.35 -4.31 20.81
CA ALA A 164 -0.31 -3.52 22.03
C ALA A 164 -0.47 -2.02 21.72
N ARG A 165 -1.11 -1.30 22.64
CA ARG A 165 -1.24 0.16 22.52
C ARG A 165 0.00 0.84 23.08
N SER A 166 0.72 1.62 22.26
CA SER A 166 1.80 2.49 22.73
C SER A 166 1.26 3.69 23.51
N GLU A 167 2.10 4.28 24.36
CA GLU A 167 1.76 5.46 25.15
C GLU A 167 1.34 6.66 24.30
N ASP A 168 1.95 6.82 23.12
CA ASP A 168 1.73 7.95 22.21
C ASP A 168 0.66 7.68 21.13
N TYR A 169 0.13 6.46 21.03
CA TYR A 169 -0.79 6.04 19.95
C TYR A 169 -1.96 7.00 19.73
N VAL A 170 -2.66 7.39 20.80
CA VAL A 170 -3.83 8.28 20.70
C VAL A 170 -3.44 9.66 20.19
N GLU A 171 -2.26 10.15 20.57
CA GLU A 171 -1.77 11.46 20.11
C GLU A 171 -1.37 11.43 18.64
N LEU A 172 -0.85 10.29 18.14
CA LEU A 172 -0.56 10.08 16.73
C LEU A 172 -1.85 10.01 15.90
N VAL A 173 -2.82 9.17 16.30
CA VAL A 173 -4.11 9.04 15.58
C VAL A 173 -4.88 10.35 15.54
N GLN A 174 -4.88 11.11 16.64
CA GLN A 174 -5.51 12.43 16.72
C GLN A 174 -4.68 13.55 16.07
N ARG A 175 -3.51 13.24 15.48
CA ARG A 175 -2.59 14.20 14.85
C ARG A 175 -2.15 15.33 15.78
N LYS A 176 -2.10 15.08 17.09
CA LYS A 176 -1.50 16.00 18.08
C LYS A 176 0.01 16.05 17.93
N ARG A 177 0.62 14.93 17.54
CA ARG A 177 2.01 14.84 17.10
C ARG A 177 2.03 14.32 15.66
N VAL A 178 2.70 15.05 14.76
CA VAL A 178 2.79 14.71 13.34
C VAL A 178 4.25 14.57 12.92
N GLY A 179 4.51 13.60 12.04
CA GLY A 179 5.85 13.25 11.61
C GLY A 179 5.86 11.94 10.83
N VAL A 180 7.07 11.39 10.65
CA VAL A 180 7.28 10.02 10.18
C VAL A 180 7.74 9.21 11.39
N TRP A 181 7.02 8.14 11.70
CA TRP A 181 7.21 7.36 12.92
C TRP A 181 7.72 5.96 12.57
N ASN A 182 8.69 5.46 13.34
CA ASN A 182 9.09 4.07 13.26
C ASN A 182 8.15 3.26 14.16
N VAL A 183 7.36 2.38 13.55
CA VAL A 183 6.30 1.61 14.21
C VAL A 183 6.46 0.12 13.85
N PRO A 184 6.14 -0.81 14.76
CA PRO A 184 6.36 -2.24 14.53
C PRO A 184 5.44 -2.85 13.47
N TYR A 185 4.28 -2.25 13.20
CA TYR A 185 3.30 -2.78 12.27
C TYR A 185 2.61 -1.69 11.46
N ILE A 186 2.39 -1.96 10.18
CA ILE A 186 1.63 -1.16 9.22
C ILE A 186 0.80 -2.10 8.35
N SER A 187 -0.36 -1.64 7.89
CA SER A 187 -1.22 -2.41 6.99
C SER A 187 -2.02 -1.52 6.05
N GLN A 188 -2.83 -2.16 5.18
CA GLN A 188 -3.81 -1.58 4.26
C GLN A 188 -3.25 -0.69 3.13
N ALA A 189 -2.21 0.10 3.36
CA ALA A 189 -1.56 0.93 2.35
C ALA A 189 -0.09 1.16 2.70
N TYR A 190 0.84 0.82 1.82
CA TYR A 190 2.26 1.06 2.05
C TYR A 190 3.10 1.02 0.76
N VAL A 191 4.16 1.82 0.74
CA VAL A 191 5.15 1.88 -0.34
C VAL A 191 6.45 1.21 0.13
N ILE A 192 6.97 0.29 -0.68
CA ILE A 192 8.26 -0.38 -0.49
C ILE A 192 9.17 -0.03 -1.66
N ARG A 193 10.43 0.28 -1.38
CA ARG A 193 11.45 0.45 -2.41
C ARG A 193 11.77 -0.91 -3.04
N GLY A 194 11.73 -0.99 -4.36
CA GLY A 194 12.00 -2.24 -5.09
C GLY A 194 13.39 -2.80 -4.84
N GLU A 195 14.39 -1.93 -4.60
CA GLU A 195 15.73 -2.35 -4.18
C GLU A 195 15.68 -3.17 -2.89
N THR A 196 14.94 -2.71 -1.87
CA THR A 196 14.76 -3.44 -0.59
C THR A 196 14.21 -4.85 -0.83
N LEU A 197 13.24 -5.01 -1.74
CA LEU A 197 12.68 -6.32 -2.09
C LEU A 197 13.73 -7.26 -2.72
N ARG A 198 14.72 -6.71 -3.42
CA ARG A 198 15.76 -7.48 -4.14
C ARG A 198 16.98 -7.78 -3.28
N THR A 199 17.35 -6.89 -2.36
CA THR A 199 18.62 -6.96 -1.64
C THR A 199 18.47 -7.28 -0.15
N GLU A 200 17.33 -6.96 0.47
CA GLU A 200 17.14 -7.05 1.92
C GLU A 200 15.99 -7.97 2.34
N LEU A 201 15.03 -8.23 1.45
CA LEU A 201 13.91 -9.16 1.68
C LEU A 201 13.95 -10.35 0.69
N PRO A 202 14.92 -11.27 0.83
CA PRO A 202 15.10 -12.40 -0.10
C PRO A 202 14.01 -13.47 0.05
N GLN A 203 13.31 -13.50 1.19
CA GLN A 203 12.17 -14.38 1.41
C GLN A 203 11.03 -14.01 0.45
N ARG A 204 10.53 -15.02 -0.27
CA ARG A 204 9.43 -14.84 -1.23
C ARG A 204 8.05 -15.03 -0.60
N GLU A 205 7.99 -15.85 0.44
CA GLU A 205 6.80 -16.15 1.24
C GLU A 205 6.80 -15.22 2.47
N VAL A 206 6.46 -13.95 2.25
CA VAL A 206 6.42 -12.94 3.31
C VAL A 206 5.08 -13.00 4.03
N PHE A 207 4.00 -13.25 3.29
CA PHE A 207 2.63 -13.27 3.84
C PHE A 207 2.04 -14.68 3.96
N SER A 208 2.58 -15.66 3.24
CA SER A 208 2.13 -17.07 3.32
C SER A 208 2.88 -17.92 4.36
N GLY A 209 3.83 -17.32 5.09
CA GLY A 209 4.60 -18.01 6.12
C GLY A 209 3.75 -18.45 7.33
N SER A 210 4.03 -19.64 7.86
CA SER A 210 3.23 -20.35 8.89
C SER A 210 3.17 -19.69 10.26
N ASP A 211 4.01 -18.69 10.52
CA ASP A 211 4.20 -18.08 11.85
C ASP A 211 3.66 -16.63 11.92
N THR A 212 2.80 -16.25 10.98
CA THR A 212 2.19 -14.91 10.93
C THR A 212 0.91 -14.87 11.78
N ASP A 213 0.76 -13.82 12.61
CA ASP A 213 -0.50 -13.54 13.29
C ASP A 213 -1.58 -13.30 12.22
N PRO A 214 -2.81 -13.85 12.35
CA PRO A 214 -3.89 -13.64 11.39
C PRO A 214 -4.28 -12.17 11.18
N ASP A 215 -3.93 -11.27 12.10
CA ASP A 215 -4.06 -9.82 11.93
C ASP A 215 -2.86 -9.18 11.17
N MET A 216 -1.78 -9.93 10.87
CA MET A 216 -0.54 -9.49 10.21
C MET A 216 -0.49 -9.80 8.71
#